data_AF-A0A7Y8K0Z7-F1
#
_entry.id   AF-A0A7Y8K0Z7-F1
#
_cell.length_a   1.000
_cell.length_b   1.000
_cell.length_c   1.000
_cell.angle_alpha   90.00
_cell.angle_beta   90.00
_cell.angle_gamma   90.00
#
_symmetry.space_group_name_H-M   'P 1'
#
loop_
_entity.id
_entity.type
_entity.pdbx_description
1 polymer ?
#
loop_
_entity_poly.entity_id
_entity_poly.type
_entity_poly.pdbx_seq_one_letter_code
_entity_poly.pdbx_strand_id
1 'polypeptide(L)'
;MTTFTVSFEPELPSGGETSPPEQPDWSRIYEITGGLEYHMTYHVCDQAFGYYPTDVVGLLSDLIGAKAELDRGQDGAINMSGYTILVVEISGTGIVFSEPSPSTWRCEVQTIFVREALDQALRDVWSFVTSLDQSRSS
;
A
#
# COMPACT_ATOMS: atom_id res chain seq x y z
N MET A 1 19.41 -6.52 -5.76
CA MET A 1 18.76 -6.88 -4.48
C MET A 1 17.27 -6.86 -4.77
N THR A 2 16.52 -7.94 -4.49
CA THR A 2 15.08 -8.00 -4.79
C THR A 2 14.34 -7.30 -3.66
N THR A 3 13.99 -6.04 -3.88
CA THR A 3 13.41 -5.14 -2.89
C THR A 3 11.95 -4.85 -3.22
N PHE A 4 11.11 -4.80 -2.19
CA PHE A 4 9.77 -4.23 -2.27
C PHE A 4 9.60 -3.27 -1.09
N THR A 5 9.32 -2.00 -1.36
CA THR A 5 9.04 -1.00 -0.33
C THR A 5 7.91 -0.07 -0.77
N VAL A 6 7.25 0.56 0.20
CA VAL A 6 6.24 1.59 -0.04
C VAL A 6 6.75 2.90 0.53
N SER A 7 6.58 4.00 -0.21
CA SER A 7 6.90 5.35 0.28
C SER A 7 5.74 6.29 0.04
N PHE A 8 5.72 7.40 0.79
CA PHE A 8 4.70 8.43 0.72
C PHE A 8 5.35 9.81 0.55
N GLU A 9 4.72 10.68 -0.23
CA GLU A 9 5.06 12.10 -0.32
C GLU A 9 3.81 12.97 -0.08
N PRO A 10 3.80 13.85 0.94
CA PRO A 10 4.85 14.04 1.95
C PRO A 10 5.08 12.78 2.80
N GLU A 11 6.25 12.69 3.46
CA GLU A 11 6.58 11.51 4.27
C GLU A 11 5.60 11.37 5.44
N LEU A 12 5.07 10.16 5.63
CA LEU A 12 4.23 9.82 6.77
C LEU A 12 5.10 9.44 7.97
N PRO A 13 4.69 9.77 9.21
CA PRO A 13 5.41 9.34 10.39
C PRO A 13 5.45 7.81 10.48
N SER A 14 6.67 7.27 10.43
CA SER A 14 6.91 5.83 10.59
C SER A 14 6.70 5.39 12.03
N GLY A 15 6.16 4.19 12.23
CA GLY A 15 6.22 3.53 13.54
C GLY A 15 4.87 3.33 14.22
N GLY A 16 3.79 3.21 13.44
CA GLY A 16 2.57 2.62 13.97
C GLY A 16 2.83 1.19 14.45
N GLU A 17 2.37 0.84 15.65
CA GLU A 17 2.38 -0.55 16.13
C GLU A 17 1.07 -1.29 15.77
N THR A 18 0.00 -0.53 15.51
CA THR A 18 -1.35 -1.05 15.33
C THR A 18 -1.75 -0.99 13.87
N SER A 19 -2.19 -2.11 13.30
CA SER A 19 -2.80 -2.13 11.97
C SER A 19 -4.22 -1.55 12.00
N PRO A 20 -4.70 -0.96 10.90
CA PRO A 20 -6.10 -0.55 10.81
C PRO A 20 -7.05 -1.76 10.92
N PRO A 21 -8.30 -1.58 11.38
CA PRO A 21 -9.31 -2.61 11.25
C PRO A 21 -9.60 -2.93 9.78
N GLU A 22 -10.09 -4.14 9.48
CA GLU A 22 -10.42 -4.54 8.10
C GLU A 22 -11.50 -3.66 7.45
N GLN A 23 -12.42 -3.14 8.27
CA GLN A 23 -13.47 -2.19 7.85
C GLN A 23 -13.44 -0.97 8.78
N PRO A 24 -12.55 0.00 8.53
CA PRO A 24 -12.53 1.26 9.24
C PRO A 24 -13.78 2.09 9.01
N ASP A 25 -14.07 3.00 9.95
CA ASP A 25 -15.09 4.02 9.72
C ASP A 25 -14.55 5.08 8.74
N TRP A 26 -14.82 4.88 7.45
CA TRP A 26 -14.36 5.74 6.37
C TRP A 26 -14.82 7.19 6.51
N SER A 27 -16.03 7.40 7.02
CA SER A 27 -16.56 8.76 7.22
C SER A 27 -15.78 9.49 8.29
N ARG A 28 -15.51 8.80 9.41
CA ARG A 28 -14.70 9.36 10.49
C ARG A 28 -13.26 9.66 10.05
N ILE A 29 -12.65 8.75 9.28
CA ILE A 29 -11.29 8.99 8.75
C ILE A 29 -11.27 10.23 7.87
N TYR A 30 -12.23 10.37 6.95
CA TYR A 30 -12.33 11.55 6.09
C TYR A 30 -12.52 12.84 6.90
N GLU A 31 -13.35 12.82 7.95
CA GLU A 31 -13.53 13.96 8.85
C GLU A 31 -12.23 14.36 9.59
N ILE A 32 -11.46 13.37 10.05
CA ILE A 32 -10.19 13.58 10.77
C ILE A 32 -9.13 14.14 9.84
N THR A 33 -8.97 13.54 8.66
CA THR A 33 -7.92 13.89 7.72
C THR A 33 -8.28 15.10 6.86
N GLY A 34 -9.56 15.44 6.73
CA GLY A 34 -10.00 16.58 5.94
C GLY A 34 -9.69 16.46 4.45
N GLY A 35 -9.55 15.24 3.93
CA GLY A 35 -9.18 15.00 2.54
C GLY A 35 -7.71 15.31 2.23
N LEU A 36 -6.81 15.26 3.21
CA LEU A 36 -5.37 15.35 2.97
C LEU A 36 -4.93 14.29 1.95
N GLU A 37 -4.15 14.71 0.96
CA GLU A 37 -3.69 13.86 -0.13
C GLU A 37 -2.20 13.53 0.02
N TYR A 38 -1.84 12.32 -0.41
CA TYR A 38 -0.46 11.85 -0.47
C TYR A 38 -0.21 11.13 -1.80
N HIS A 39 1.04 11.20 -2.24
CA HIS A 39 1.55 10.36 -3.31
C HIS A 39 2.12 9.07 -2.71
N MET A 40 1.48 7.94 -2.96
CA MET A 40 2.03 6.63 -2.64
C MET A 40 2.84 6.09 -3.81
N THR A 41 4.00 5.51 -3.53
CA THR A 41 4.86 4.86 -4.53
C THR A 41 5.28 3.48 -4.05
N TYR A 42 5.05 2.48 -4.90
CA TYR A 42 5.61 1.14 -4.75
C TYR A 42 6.96 1.07 -5.45
N HIS A 43 8.01 0.71 -4.71
CA HIS A 43 9.34 0.46 -5.27
C HIS A 43 9.54 -1.03 -5.36
N VAL A 44 9.74 -1.55 -6.57
CA VAL A 44 9.83 -2.99 -6.86
C VAL A 44 11.09 -3.24 -7.67
N CYS A 45 12.05 -3.98 -7.10
CA CYS A 45 13.40 -4.10 -7.64
C CYS A 45 14.02 -2.71 -7.93
N ASP A 46 14.16 -2.37 -9.21
CA ASP A 46 14.78 -1.16 -9.75
C ASP A 46 13.76 -0.17 -10.33
N GLN A 47 12.46 -0.45 -10.19
CA GLN A 47 11.37 0.36 -10.72
C GLN A 47 10.55 0.99 -9.59
N ALA A 48 9.98 2.15 -9.88
CA ALA A 48 9.07 2.86 -9.00
C ALA A 48 7.73 3.08 -9.70
N PHE A 49 6.65 2.71 -9.03
CA PHE A 49 5.28 2.79 -9.53
C PHE A 49 4.48 3.69 -8.60
N GLY A 50 4.28 4.94 -9.01
CA GLY A 50 3.64 5.99 -8.21
C GLY A 50 2.21 6.32 -8.66
N TYR A 51 1.42 6.82 -7.72
CA TYR A 51 0.05 7.30 -7.95
C TYR A 51 0.01 8.82 -8.22
N TYR A 52 -1.15 9.33 -8.66
CA TYR A 52 -1.52 10.73 -8.44
C TYR A 52 -1.58 11.01 -6.92
N PRO A 53 -1.83 12.23 -6.44
CA PRO A 53 -2.27 12.38 -5.07
C PRO A 53 -3.59 11.60 -4.86
N THR A 54 -3.73 10.90 -3.74
CA THR A 54 -5.02 10.36 -3.28
C THR A 54 -5.23 10.67 -1.82
N ASP A 55 -6.49 10.84 -1.44
CA ASP A 55 -6.82 11.09 -0.04
C ASP A 55 -6.47 9.87 0.84
N VAL A 56 -6.32 10.12 2.15
CA VAL A 56 -5.96 9.07 3.12
C VAL A 56 -6.95 7.90 3.14
N VAL A 57 -8.23 8.11 2.81
CA VAL A 57 -9.22 7.03 2.73
C VAL A 57 -8.89 6.12 1.53
N GLY A 58 -8.59 6.71 0.37
CA GLY A 58 -8.12 6.01 -0.81
C GLY A 58 -6.85 5.20 -0.54
N LEU A 59 -5.86 5.80 0.11
CA LEU A 59 -4.61 5.10 0.49
C LEU A 59 -4.88 3.85 1.34
N LEU A 60 -5.69 3.98 2.39
CA LEU A 60 -6.01 2.86 3.29
C LEU A 60 -6.79 1.78 2.56
N SER A 61 -7.78 2.17 1.76
CA SER A 61 -8.57 1.25 0.94
C SER A 61 -7.68 0.43 0.00
N ASP A 62 -6.78 1.10 -0.73
CA ASP A 62 -5.87 0.44 -1.69
C ASP A 62 -4.89 -0.51 -0.98
N LEU A 63 -4.30 -0.09 0.14
CA LEU A 63 -3.38 -0.94 0.90
C LEU A 63 -4.07 -2.15 1.54
N ILE A 64 -5.28 -1.98 2.10
CA ILE A 64 -6.09 -3.07 2.66
C ILE A 64 -6.46 -4.05 1.55
N GLY A 65 -6.90 -3.55 0.39
CA GLY A 65 -7.24 -4.36 -0.77
C GLY A 65 -6.04 -5.16 -1.28
N ALA A 66 -4.89 -4.50 -1.48
CA ALA A 66 -3.66 -5.16 -1.94
C ALA A 66 -3.20 -6.26 -0.98
N LYS A 67 -3.26 -6.01 0.33
CA LYS A 67 -2.95 -7.02 1.35
C LYS A 67 -3.94 -8.19 1.31
N ALA A 68 -5.24 -7.91 1.21
CA ALA A 68 -6.26 -8.95 1.18
C ALA A 68 -6.12 -9.88 -0.04
N GLU A 69 -5.80 -9.34 -1.23
CA GLU A 69 -5.52 -10.15 -2.41
C GLU A 69 -4.26 -11.02 -2.19
N LEU A 70 -3.21 -10.44 -1.60
CA LEU A 70 -1.99 -11.18 -1.31
C LEU A 70 -2.18 -12.31 -0.26
N ASP A 71 -3.07 -12.09 0.71
CA ASP A 71 -3.38 -13.07 1.74
C ASP A 71 -4.27 -14.20 1.22
N ARG A 72 -5.09 -13.96 0.18
CA ARG A 72 -5.83 -15.02 -0.54
C ARG A 72 -4.94 -15.96 -1.34
N GLY A 73 -3.74 -15.50 -1.74
CA GLY A 73 -2.75 -16.33 -2.43
C GLY A 73 -3.20 -16.84 -3.80
N GLN A 74 -4.11 -16.14 -4.46
CA GLN A 74 -4.57 -16.47 -5.81
C GLN A 74 -3.75 -15.70 -6.84
N ASP A 75 -3.41 -16.34 -7.96
CA ASP A 75 -2.83 -15.66 -9.11
C ASP A 75 -3.81 -14.60 -9.60
N GLY A 76 -3.37 -13.33 -9.61
CA GLY A 76 -4.26 -12.22 -9.92
C GLY A 76 -3.51 -10.91 -10.07
N ALA A 77 -4.02 -10.02 -10.92
CA ALA A 77 -3.53 -8.65 -10.95
C ALA A 77 -3.91 -7.97 -9.63
N ILE A 78 -2.95 -7.84 -8.71
CA ILE A 78 -3.14 -6.94 -7.57
C ILE A 78 -3.13 -5.54 -8.14
N ASN A 79 -4.24 -4.85 -8.00
CA ASN A 79 -4.34 -3.48 -8.45
C ASN A 79 -3.56 -2.59 -7.48
N MET A 80 -2.24 -2.50 -7.72
CA MET A 80 -1.33 -1.69 -6.92
C MET A 80 -1.32 -0.27 -7.51
N SER A 81 -2.39 0.47 -7.20
CA SER A 81 -2.63 1.90 -7.44
C SER A 81 -2.77 2.36 -8.91
N GLY A 82 -3.96 2.85 -9.25
CA GLY A 82 -4.17 3.84 -10.33
C GLY A 82 -3.99 3.34 -11.76
N TYR A 83 -3.49 4.21 -12.65
CA TYR A 83 -3.35 3.92 -14.08
C TYR A 83 -2.36 2.79 -14.39
N THR A 84 -1.53 2.41 -13.41
CA THR A 84 -0.55 1.34 -13.55
C THR A 84 -1.11 0.07 -12.95
N ILE A 85 -1.56 -0.83 -13.82
CA ILE A 85 -1.87 -2.20 -13.41
C ILE A 85 -0.53 -2.92 -13.27
N LEU A 86 -0.15 -3.33 -12.07
CA LEU A 86 0.92 -4.32 -11.89
C LEU A 86 0.29 -5.71 -11.91
N VAL A 87 0.75 -6.57 -12.82
CA VAL A 87 0.33 -7.97 -12.82
C VAL A 87 1.20 -8.72 -11.84
N VAL A 88 0.55 -9.40 -10.91
CA VAL A 88 1.20 -10.12 -9.82
C VAL A 88 0.88 -11.61 -9.94
N GLU A 89 1.91 -12.45 -9.94
CA GLU A 89 1.77 -13.90 -9.99
C GLU A 89 2.37 -14.48 -8.70
N ILE A 90 1.62 -15.33 -8.00
CA ILE A 90 2.03 -15.86 -6.69
C ILE A 90 2.45 -17.32 -6.89
N SER A 91 3.76 -17.58 -6.85
CA SER A 91 4.32 -18.92 -7.03
C SER A 91 5.03 -19.39 -5.76
N GLY A 92 4.32 -20.18 -4.95
CA GLY A 92 4.88 -20.71 -3.70
C GLY A 92 5.26 -19.60 -2.72
N THR A 93 6.56 -19.39 -2.51
CA THR A 93 7.10 -18.34 -1.62
C THR A 93 7.53 -17.07 -2.36
N GLY A 94 7.40 -17.06 -3.69
CA GLY A 94 7.76 -15.94 -4.56
C GLY A 94 6.52 -15.22 -5.08
N ILE A 95 6.67 -13.93 -5.30
CA ILE A 95 5.75 -13.07 -6.03
C ILE A 95 6.50 -12.53 -7.24
N VAL A 96 5.94 -12.71 -8.42
CA VAL A 96 6.47 -12.12 -9.66
C VAL A 96 5.63 -10.91 -10.03
N PHE A 97 6.27 -9.76 -10.03
CA PHE A 97 5.73 -8.49 -10.52
C PHE A 97 6.06 -8.34 -12.00
N SER A 98 5.10 -7.87 -12.79
CA SER A 98 5.29 -7.56 -14.20
C SER A 98 4.36 -6.43 -14.64
N GLU A 99 4.78 -5.68 -15.65
CA GLU A 99 3.90 -4.73 -16.32
C GLU A 99 2.99 -5.46 -17.33
N PRO A 100 1.78 -4.95 -17.61
CA PRO A 100 0.93 -5.48 -18.66
C PRO A 100 1.62 -5.40 -20.03
N SER A 101 1.31 -6.38 -20.88
CA SER A 101 1.83 -6.47 -22.25
C SER A 101 1.67 -5.13 -22.99
N PRO A 102 2.69 -4.64 -23.71
CA PRO A 102 3.83 -5.39 -24.29
C PRO A 102 5.16 -5.37 -23.50
N SER A 103 5.17 -5.01 -22.22
CA SER A 103 6.42 -4.92 -21.45
C SER A 103 7.08 -6.29 -21.19
N THR A 104 8.42 -6.31 -21.17
CA THR A 104 9.23 -7.49 -20.82
C THR A 104 9.78 -7.44 -19.39
N TRP A 105 9.51 -6.36 -18.64
CA TRP A 105 10.01 -6.24 -17.28
C TRP A 105 9.31 -7.23 -16.34
N ARG A 106 10.11 -7.97 -15.57
CA ARG A 106 9.66 -8.89 -14.53
C ARG A 106 10.62 -8.82 -13.35
N CYS A 107 10.09 -8.81 -12.14
CA CYS A 107 10.85 -8.85 -10.90
C CYS A 107 10.24 -9.87 -9.95
N GLU A 108 11.04 -10.79 -9.43
CA GLU A 108 10.60 -11.74 -8.40
C GLU A 108 11.04 -11.24 -7.02
N VAL A 109 10.11 -11.20 -6.07
CA VAL A 109 10.35 -10.83 -4.67
C VAL A 109 9.74 -11.90 -3.77
N GLN A 110 10.37 -12.18 -2.63
CA GLN A 110 9.78 -13.13 -1.68
C GLN A 110 8.50 -12.55 -1.08
N THR A 111 7.46 -13.38 -0.97
CA THR A 111 6.14 -13.00 -0.46
C THR A 111 6.21 -12.33 0.92
N ILE A 112 7.13 -12.79 1.78
CA ILE A 112 7.29 -12.25 3.13
C ILE A 112 7.67 -10.77 3.12
N PHE A 113 8.57 -10.35 2.24
CA PHE A 113 9.01 -8.95 2.19
C PHE A 113 7.91 -8.02 1.67
N VAL A 114 7.10 -8.50 0.73
CA VAL A 114 5.95 -7.74 0.23
C VAL A 114 4.89 -7.58 1.32
N ARG A 115 4.60 -8.65 2.07
CA ARG A 115 3.67 -8.61 3.20
C ARG A 115 4.15 -7.64 4.28
N GLU A 116 5.41 -7.74 4.69
CA GLU A 116 6.00 -6.88 5.73
C GLU A 116 5.95 -5.39 5.33
N ALA A 117 6.24 -5.08 4.07
CA ALA A 117 6.19 -3.72 3.56
C ALA A 117 4.76 -3.15 3.49
N LEU A 118 3.78 -3.94 3.03
CA LEU A 118 2.37 -3.54 3.03
C LEU A 118 1.83 -3.37 4.45
N ASP A 119 2.19 -4.29 5.36
CA ASP A 119 1.82 -4.19 6.77
C ASP A 119 2.41 -2.94 7.42
N GLN A 120 3.66 -2.60 7.12
CA GLN A 120 4.28 -1.39 7.63
C GLN A 120 3.60 -0.13 7.07
N ALA A 121 3.35 -0.09 5.76
CA ALA A 121 2.65 1.02 5.12
C ALA A 121 1.25 1.25 5.73
N LEU A 122 0.50 0.17 5.98
CA LEU A 122 -0.80 0.23 6.65
C LEU A 122 -0.69 0.81 8.06
N ARG A 123 0.29 0.36 8.84
CA ARG A 123 0.52 0.87 10.20
C ARG A 123 0.91 2.34 10.21
N ASP A 124 1.73 2.79 9.27
CA ASP A 124 2.17 4.18 9.19
C ASP A 124 1.00 5.11 8.86
N VAL A 125 0.18 4.76 7.86
CA VAL A 125 -1.04 5.53 7.52
C VAL A 125 -2.04 5.53 8.67
N TRP A 126 -2.24 4.37 9.32
CA TRP A 126 -3.16 4.27 10.47
C TRP A 126 -2.69 5.05 11.70
N SER A 127 -1.39 5.01 11.99
CA SER A 127 -0.78 5.79 13.06
C SER A 127 -0.95 7.28 12.82
N PHE A 128 -0.77 7.73 11.57
CA PHE A 128 -1.04 9.11 11.20
C PHE A 128 -2.50 9.50 11.48
N VAL A 129 -3.48 8.72 11.01
CA VAL A 129 -4.92 8.99 11.25
C VAL A 129 -5.23 9.09 12.75
N THR A 130 -4.77 8.12 13.53
CA THR A 130 -5.04 8.07 14.98
C THR A 130 -4.35 9.22 15.74
N SER A 131 -3.17 9.67 15.32
CA SER A 131 -2.48 10.82 15.91
C SER A 131 -3.24 12.14 15.72
N LEU A 132 -3.89 12.30 14.56
CA LEU A 132 -4.72 13.48 14.27
C LEU A 132 -6.00 13.49 15.12
N ASP A 133 -6.58 12.33 15.37
CA ASP A 133 -7.80 12.20 16.19
C ASP A 133 -7.55 12.55 17.66
N GLN A 134 -6.42 12.10 18.21
CA GLN A 134 -6.00 12.42 19.59
C GLN A 134 -5.73 13.91 19.77
N SER A 135 -5.09 14.55 18.78
CA SER A 135 -4.77 15.98 18.81
C SER A 135 -6.02 16.87 18.83
N ARG A 136 -7.14 16.40 18.23
CA ARG A 136 -8.42 17.14 18.22
C ARG A 136 -9.23 16.97 19.51
N SER A 137 -8.90 15.98 20.33
CA SER A 137 -9.61 15.66 21.57
C SER A 137 -8.96 16.29 22.81
N SER A 138 -7.84 17.00 22.64
CA SER A 138 -7.07 17.69 23.70
C SER A 138 -7.29 19.21 23.65
#